data_AF-A0A1H9IKR6-F1
#
_entry.id   AF-A0A1H9IKR6-F1
#
_cell.length_a   1.000
_cell.length_b   1.000
_cell.length_c   1.000
_cell.angle_alpha   90.00
_cell.angle_beta   90.00
_cell.angle_gamma   90.00
#
_symmetry.space_group_name_H-M   'P 1'
#
loop_
_entity.id
_entity.type
_entity.pdbx_description
1 polymer ?
#
loop_
_entity_poly.entity_id
_entity_poly.type
_entity_poly.pdbx_seq_one_letter_code
_entity_poly.pdbx_strand_id
1 'polypeptide(L)'
;MTKNIALIVGATGLSGSYTGRQLKDAGWTVVTVSRSAVDLDFSDRHIAADLEDASGAKAALQEAQDVTHVFYCTWSRQASEDENVRVNAAMIRNLFDGIADAPVQHAALVTGLKHYLGSFDDYAKVTPYTPFLESSPRLPGPNFYYAQEDVLFEKAKEQGFTWSVHRPHTMIGFVVGNAMNMAVTLAVYASICKHTGRPFVYPGSPEQYNAVTDVTDARILAKQLQWAATTPEAADTPFNIVNGDVFRWTWLWQQIADYFDVPVADYPGHTTPLEETMSDAADIWADIVAKHGLQDIPVGKLASWWHSDADLSRTLECFTDMTNSRVLGFDAYQPTSASFFDVFDTLRAQNIIPA
;
A
#
# COMPACT_ATOMS: atom_id res chain seq x y z
N MET A 1 -11.94 28.13 14.21
CA MET A 1 -10.99 27.01 14.06
C MET A 1 -10.56 27.01 12.61
N THR A 2 -9.27 26.93 12.32
CA THR A 2 -8.76 26.72 10.96
C THR A 2 -9.33 25.42 10.43
N LYS A 3 -9.90 25.45 9.22
CA LYS A 3 -10.51 24.28 8.59
C LYS A 3 -9.39 23.36 8.08
N ASN A 4 -9.46 22.07 8.38
CA ASN A 4 -8.51 21.10 7.85
C ASN A 4 -8.83 20.81 6.37
N ILE A 5 -7.88 21.14 5.50
CA ILE A 5 -7.94 20.91 4.06
C ILE A 5 -6.77 19.98 3.70
N ALA A 6 -7.09 18.74 3.34
CA ALA A 6 -6.14 17.70 2.97
C ALA A 6 -5.87 17.69 1.46
N LEU A 7 -4.61 17.58 1.07
CA LEU A 7 -4.18 17.26 -0.29
C LEU A 7 -3.73 15.80 -0.36
N ILE A 8 -4.51 14.94 -1.00
CA ILE A 8 -4.18 13.53 -1.21
C ILE A 8 -3.45 13.37 -2.55
N VAL A 9 -2.18 13.02 -2.50
CA VAL A 9 -1.37 12.79 -3.69
C VAL A 9 -1.33 11.29 -3.98
N GLY A 10 -1.82 10.87 -5.15
CA GLY A 10 -2.04 9.46 -5.46
C GLY A 10 -3.42 8.96 -5.01
N ALA A 11 -4.45 9.79 -5.13
CA ALA A 11 -5.79 9.51 -4.62
C ALA A 11 -6.48 8.28 -5.25
N THR A 12 -6.06 7.88 -6.45
CA THR A 12 -6.55 6.66 -7.13
C THR A 12 -5.82 5.39 -6.68
N GLY A 13 -4.77 5.50 -5.87
CA GLY A 13 -4.04 4.37 -5.31
C GLY A 13 -4.69 3.82 -4.05
N LEU A 14 -4.19 2.67 -3.60
CA LEU A 14 -4.68 1.98 -2.40
C LEU A 14 -4.60 2.90 -1.16
N SER A 15 -3.40 3.36 -0.80
CA SER A 15 -3.20 4.22 0.37
C SER A 15 -3.95 5.55 0.24
N GLY A 16 -3.86 6.21 -0.91
CA GLY A 16 -4.50 7.52 -1.13
C GLY A 16 -6.02 7.47 -1.03
N SER A 17 -6.67 6.49 -1.65
CA SER A 17 -8.14 6.39 -1.64
C SER A 17 -8.70 6.08 -0.25
N TYR A 18 -8.04 5.21 0.53
CA TYR A 18 -8.45 4.92 1.90
C TYR A 18 -8.22 6.12 2.83
N THR A 19 -7.09 6.82 2.69
CA THR A 19 -6.83 8.07 3.44
C THR A 19 -7.83 9.16 3.09
N GLY A 20 -8.14 9.35 1.80
CA GLY A 20 -9.12 10.33 1.35
C GLY A 20 -10.50 10.10 1.96
N ARG A 21 -11.01 8.85 1.91
CA ARG A 21 -12.30 8.48 2.54
C ARG A 21 -12.28 8.67 4.05
N GLN A 22 -11.24 8.19 4.73
CA GLN A 22 -11.07 8.34 6.17
C GLN A 22 -11.13 9.82 6.61
N LEU A 23 -10.43 10.71 5.91
CA LEU A 23 -10.45 12.14 6.22
C LEU A 23 -11.78 12.80 5.86
N LYS A 24 -12.40 12.38 4.75
CA LYS A 24 -13.73 12.85 4.36
C LYS A 24 -14.77 12.54 5.44
N ASP A 25 -14.77 11.30 5.93
CA ASP A 25 -15.65 10.84 7.02
C ASP A 25 -15.36 11.58 8.34
N ALA A 26 -14.10 11.97 8.56
CA ALA A 26 -13.70 12.81 9.68
C ALA A 26 -14.05 14.31 9.51
N GLY A 27 -14.74 14.69 8.43
CA GLY A 27 -15.22 16.07 8.19
C GLY A 27 -14.19 17.02 7.58
N TRP A 28 -13.10 16.51 7.02
CA TRP A 28 -12.09 17.31 6.34
C TRP A 28 -12.59 17.72 4.95
N THR A 29 -12.07 18.84 4.43
CA THR A 29 -12.13 19.09 2.99
C THR A 29 -11.01 18.31 2.31
N VAL A 30 -11.36 17.53 1.30
CA VAL A 30 -10.42 16.64 0.62
C VAL A 30 -10.19 17.13 -0.81
N VAL A 31 -8.97 17.60 -1.05
CA VAL A 31 -8.43 17.91 -2.37
C VAL A 31 -7.58 16.73 -2.82
N THR A 32 -7.70 16.32 -4.08
CA THR A 32 -6.99 15.15 -4.60
C THR A 32 -6.15 15.50 -5.81
N VAL A 33 -5.00 14.83 -5.96
CA VAL A 33 -4.11 14.95 -7.12
C VAL A 33 -3.82 13.57 -7.71
N SER A 34 -3.98 13.47 -9.03
CA SER A 34 -3.53 12.30 -9.82
C SER A 34 -3.24 12.71 -11.27
N ARG A 35 -2.54 11.86 -12.04
CA ARG A 35 -2.20 12.17 -13.45
C ARG A 35 -3.42 12.34 -14.35
N SER A 36 -4.49 11.59 -14.09
CA SER A 36 -5.69 11.58 -14.93
C SER A 36 -6.82 12.31 -14.24
N ALA A 37 -7.65 13.02 -15.00
CA ALA A 37 -8.90 13.53 -14.48
C ALA A 37 -9.82 12.36 -14.10
N VAL A 38 -10.20 12.30 -12.83
CA VAL A 38 -11.08 11.27 -12.29
C VAL A 38 -12.14 11.90 -11.39
N ASP A 39 -13.33 11.30 -11.41
CA ASP A 39 -14.38 11.63 -10.45
C ASP A 39 -14.26 10.68 -9.26
N LEU A 40 -14.06 11.25 -8.07
CA LEU A 40 -13.85 10.51 -6.83
C LEU A 40 -14.89 10.99 -5.81
N ASP A 41 -15.73 10.07 -5.35
CA ASP A 41 -16.83 10.32 -4.41
C ASP A 41 -16.40 11.00 -3.10
N PHE A 42 -15.17 10.74 -2.66
CA PHE A 42 -14.59 11.34 -1.46
C PHE A 42 -13.85 12.67 -1.70
N SER A 43 -13.72 13.14 -2.94
CA SER A 43 -12.96 14.34 -3.30
C SER A 43 -13.88 15.56 -3.43
N ASP A 44 -13.61 16.61 -2.65
CA ASP A 44 -14.27 17.92 -2.81
C ASP A 44 -13.73 18.71 -4.01
N ARG A 45 -12.47 18.47 -4.38
CA ARG A 45 -11.81 19.09 -5.54
C ARG A 45 -10.69 18.18 -6.07
N HIS A 46 -10.76 17.82 -7.35
CA HIS A 46 -9.73 17.01 -8.00
C HIS A 46 -8.87 17.87 -8.93
N ILE A 47 -7.56 17.68 -8.86
CA ILE A 47 -6.56 18.36 -9.68
C ILE A 47 -5.81 17.30 -10.50
N ALA A 48 -5.95 17.36 -11.82
CA ALA A 48 -5.18 16.52 -12.73
C ALA A 48 -3.77 17.12 -12.91
N ALA A 49 -2.75 16.46 -12.40
CA ALA A 49 -1.37 16.90 -12.50
C ALA A 49 -0.40 15.72 -12.61
N ASP A 50 0.57 15.83 -13.52
CA ASP A 50 1.71 14.93 -13.58
C ASP A 50 2.87 15.54 -12.80
N LEU A 51 3.22 14.94 -11.66
CA LEU A 51 4.32 15.41 -10.83
C LEU A 51 5.70 15.13 -11.45
N GLU A 52 5.79 14.35 -12.52
CA GLU A 52 7.03 14.20 -13.30
C GLU A 52 7.27 15.42 -14.21
N ASP A 53 6.23 16.19 -14.57
CA ASP A 53 6.34 17.46 -15.29
C ASP A 53 6.34 18.64 -14.31
N ALA A 54 7.52 19.16 -13.97
CA ALA A 54 7.66 20.26 -13.03
C ALA A 54 6.86 21.52 -13.42
N SER A 55 6.79 21.86 -14.71
CA SER A 55 6.10 23.08 -15.16
C SER A 55 4.58 22.89 -15.14
N GLY A 56 4.11 21.74 -15.64
CA GLY A 56 2.71 21.35 -15.60
C GLY A 56 2.19 21.21 -14.17
N ALA A 57 2.94 20.54 -13.29
CA ALA A 57 2.59 20.40 -11.87
C ALA A 57 2.49 21.77 -11.20
N LYS A 58 3.47 22.66 -11.40
CA LYS A 58 3.44 24.01 -10.80
C LYS A 58 2.22 24.83 -11.24
N ALA A 59 1.82 24.72 -12.51
CA ALA A 59 0.64 25.40 -13.03
C ALA A 59 -0.66 24.83 -12.45
N ALA A 60 -0.83 23.51 -12.46
CA ALA A 60 -2.03 22.84 -11.96
C ALA A 60 -2.21 23.00 -10.44
N LEU A 61 -1.11 22.95 -9.67
CA LEU A 61 -1.14 23.04 -8.20
C LEU A 61 -1.45 24.45 -7.68
N GLN A 62 -1.58 25.46 -8.55
CA GLN A 62 -2.16 26.76 -8.15
C GLN A 62 -3.59 26.62 -7.60
N GLU A 63 -4.31 25.56 -7.95
CA GLU A 63 -5.65 25.26 -7.41
C GLU A 63 -5.62 24.66 -5.99
N ALA A 64 -4.44 24.44 -5.42
CA ALA A 64 -4.23 23.83 -4.10
C ALA A 64 -3.57 24.79 -3.08
N GLN A 65 -3.56 26.11 -3.30
CA GLN A 65 -2.90 27.07 -2.38
C GLN A 65 -3.61 27.27 -1.03
N ASP A 66 -4.76 26.63 -0.82
CA ASP A 66 -5.51 26.67 0.44
C ASP A 66 -5.28 25.43 1.32
N VAL A 67 -4.48 24.46 0.86
CA VAL A 67 -4.28 23.19 1.59
C VAL A 67 -3.46 23.41 2.86
N THR A 68 -3.79 22.62 3.87
CA THR A 68 -3.17 22.71 5.21
C THR A 68 -2.41 21.44 5.57
N HIS A 69 -2.76 20.31 4.96
CA HIS A 69 -2.15 19.01 5.22
C HIS A 69 -1.90 18.28 3.91
N VAL A 70 -0.73 17.68 3.76
CA VAL A 70 -0.36 16.91 2.56
C VAL A 70 -0.24 15.43 2.94
N PHE A 71 -0.85 14.55 2.15
CA PHE A 71 -0.73 13.10 2.30
C PHE A 71 -0.15 12.51 1.01
N TYR A 72 1.16 12.27 1.02
CA TYR A 72 1.92 11.78 -0.13
C TYR A 72 1.85 10.25 -0.20
N CYS A 73 0.95 9.72 -1.03
CA CYS A 73 0.61 8.31 -1.10
C CYS A 73 0.94 7.67 -2.46
N THR A 74 1.91 8.23 -3.21
CA THR A 74 2.25 7.79 -4.57
C THR A 74 3.74 7.56 -4.75
N TRP A 75 4.09 6.81 -5.78
CA TRP A 75 5.45 6.67 -6.30
C TRP A 75 5.38 6.31 -7.79
N SER A 76 6.52 6.38 -8.49
CA SER A 76 6.65 6.00 -9.89
C SER A 76 7.73 4.93 -10.04
N ARG A 77 7.37 3.77 -10.60
CA ARG A 77 8.31 2.67 -10.86
C ARG A 77 9.11 2.97 -12.12
N GLN A 78 10.43 2.91 -11.99
CA GLN A 78 11.40 3.12 -13.05
C GLN A 78 12.20 1.84 -13.33
N ALA A 79 13.05 1.89 -14.37
CA ALA A 79 13.82 0.75 -14.85
C ALA A 79 14.99 0.34 -13.91
N SER A 80 15.48 1.26 -13.08
CA SER A 80 16.54 1.02 -12.10
C SER A 80 16.29 1.82 -10.83
N GLU A 81 16.96 1.46 -9.73
CA GLU A 81 16.83 2.20 -8.48
C GLU A 81 17.39 3.64 -8.58
N ASP A 82 18.44 3.88 -9.35
CA ASP A 82 18.96 5.24 -9.58
C ASP A 82 17.91 6.13 -10.26
N GLU A 83 17.17 5.60 -11.23
CA GLU A 83 16.05 6.32 -11.86
C GLU A 83 14.86 6.45 -10.91
N ASN A 84 14.57 5.44 -10.06
CA ASN A 84 13.57 5.57 -9.00
C ASN A 84 13.91 6.72 -8.06
N VAL A 85 15.18 6.83 -7.62
CA VAL A 85 15.66 7.92 -6.78
C VAL A 85 15.45 9.27 -7.47
N ARG A 86 15.92 9.41 -8.72
CA ARG A 86 15.81 10.66 -9.48
C ARG A 86 14.36 11.12 -9.65
N VAL A 87 13.49 10.22 -10.12
CA VAL A 87 12.09 10.56 -10.43
C VAL A 87 11.27 10.79 -9.17
N ASN A 88 11.34 9.90 -8.17
CA ASN A 88 10.49 10.03 -6.98
C ASN A 88 10.90 11.21 -6.08
N ALA A 89 12.19 11.58 -6.05
CA ALA A 89 12.64 12.80 -5.40
C ALA A 89 12.14 14.06 -6.13
N ALA A 90 12.16 14.05 -7.46
CA ALA A 90 11.65 15.17 -8.26
C ALA A 90 10.13 15.36 -8.09
N MET A 91 9.35 14.27 -8.06
CA MET A 91 7.89 14.36 -7.91
C MET A 91 7.46 15.04 -6.60
N ILE A 92 8.05 14.64 -5.46
CA ILE A 92 7.73 15.27 -4.16
C ILE A 92 8.24 16.72 -4.10
N ARG A 93 9.38 17.02 -4.72
CA ARG A 93 9.88 18.40 -4.85
C ARG A 93 8.92 19.28 -5.66
N ASN A 94 8.51 18.80 -6.83
CA ASN A 94 7.59 19.50 -7.72
C ASN A 94 6.23 19.75 -7.06
N LEU A 95 5.75 18.82 -6.23
CA LEU A 95 4.56 19.04 -5.42
C LEU A 95 4.71 20.25 -4.50
N PHE A 96 5.72 20.24 -3.62
CA PHE A 96 5.91 21.32 -2.63
C PHE A 96 6.29 22.66 -3.27
N ASP A 97 6.99 22.66 -4.40
CA ASP A 97 7.26 23.87 -5.17
C ASP A 97 5.99 24.40 -5.86
N GLY A 98 5.05 23.52 -6.21
CA GLY A 98 3.75 23.88 -6.78
C GLY A 98 2.77 24.48 -5.76
N ILE A 99 2.84 24.07 -4.50
CA ILE A 99 2.02 24.58 -3.38
C ILE A 99 2.79 25.50 -2.42
N ALA A 100 3.84 26.17 -2.90
CA ALA A 100 4.78 26.91 -2.06
C ALA A 100 4.15 28.04 -1.22
N ASP A 101 3.00 28.58 -1.64
CA ASP A 101 2.28 29.64 -0.93
C ASP A 101 1.16 29.09 -0.02
N ALA A 102 0.96 27.77 0.00
CA ALA A 102 -0.06 27.13 0.82
C ALA A 102 0.31 27.15 2.32
N PRO A 103 -0.65 27.35 3.23
CA PRO A 103 -0.41 27.35 4.68
C PRO A 103 -0.30 25.92 5.23
N VAL A 104 0.63 25.13 4.69
CA VAL A 104 0.87 23.74 5.10
C VAL A 104 1.32 23.71 6.57
N GLN A 105 0.65 22.87 7.36
CA GLN A 105 0.93 22.64 8.78
C GLN A 105 1.62 21.30 8.98
N HIS A 106 1.24 20.30 8.19
CA HIS A 106 1.77 18.95 8.29
C HIS A 106 1.82 18.24 6.92
N ALA A 107 2.86 17.42 6.71
CA ALA A 107 2.96 16.55 5.55
C ALA A 107 3.33 15.11 5.95
N ALA A 108 2.47 14.16 5.59
CA ALA A 108 2.68 12.74 5.82
C ALA A 108 3.12 12.04 4.53
N LEU A 109 4.23 11.30 4.60
CA LEU A 109 4.79 10.54 3.48
C LEU A 109 4.62 9.03 3.71
N VAL A 110 4.01 8.33 2.76
CA VAL A 110 3.94 6.86 2.77
C VAL A 110 5.12 6.27 2.00
N THR A 111 5.90 5.43 2.67
CA THR A 111 7.00 4.65 2.09
C THR A 111 6.70 3.14 2.23
N GLY A 112 7.45 2.40 3.06
CA GLY A 112 7.21 0.98 3.34
C GLY A 112 8.45 0.25 3.86
N LEU A 113 8.34 -1.06 4.07
CA LEU A 113 9.42 -1.87 4.67
C LEU A 113 10.65 -2.09 3.81
N LYS A 114 10.64 -1.70 2.53
CA LYS A 114 11.88 -1.57 1.74
C LYS A 114 12.88 -0.60 2.37
N HIS A 115 12.45 0.26 3.30
CA HIS A 115 13.37 1.01 4.16
C HIS A 115 14.36 0.09 4.90
N TYR A 116 13.90 -1.09 5.33
CA TYR A 116 14.70 -2.07 6.09
C TYR A 116 15.22 -3.23 5.25
N LEU A 117 14.62 -3.44 4.06
CA LEU A 117 14.89 -4.59 3.19
C LEU A 117 15.75 -4.25 1.97
N GLY A 118 15.99 -2.97 1.69
CA GLY A 118 16.71 -2.51 0.50
C GLY A 118 15.80 -2.16 -0.67
N SER A 119 16.42 -1.68 -1.75
CA SER A 119 15.76 -1.30 -3.00
C SER A 119 15.10 -2.49 -3.71
N PHE A 120 14.45 -2.26 -4.86
CA PHE A 120 14.02 -3.40 -5.68
C PHE A 120 15.20 -4.18 -6.25
N ASP A 121 16.29 -3.51 -6.60
CA ASP A 121 17.48 -4.14 -7.19
C ASP A 121 18.23 -5.02 -6.17
N ASP A 122 18.16 -4.68 -4.88
CA ASP A 122 18.79 -5.39 -3.75
C ASP A 122 17.81 -5.90 -2.70
N TYR A 123 16.57 -6.16 -3.11
CA TYR A 123 15.48 -6.52 -2.22
C TYR A 123 15.80 -7.79 -1.40
N ALA A 124 15.71 -7.68 -0.07
CA ALA A 124 15.88 -8.80 0.85
C ALA A 124 17.22 -9.55 0.73
N LYS A 125 18.26 -8.91 0.14
CA LYS A 125 19.62 -9.47 0.09
C LYS A 125 20.44 -9.22 1.36
N VAL A 126 19.87 -8.46 2.30
CA VAL A 126 20.42 -8.23 3.64
C VAL A 126 19.77 -9.18 4.64
N THR A 127 20.42 -9.42 5.77
CA THR A 127 19.79 -10.07 6.93
C THR A 127 19.42 -8.97 7.93
N PRO A 128 18.23 -8.35 7.80
CA PRO A 128 17.83 -7.29 8.70
C PRO A 128 17.51 -7.87 10.07
N TYR A 129 17.63 -7.03 11.11
CA TYR A 129 17.12 -7.37 12.43
C TYR A 129 15.58 -7.30 12.40
N THR A 130 14.92 -8.32 12.97
CA THR A 130 13.47 -8.31 13.22
C THR A 130 13.16 -8.38 14.72
N PRO A 131 12.14 -7.65 15.23
CA PRO A 131 11.24 -6.77 14.49
C PRO A 131 11.94 -5.57 13.85
N PHE A 132 11.40 -5.06 12.73
CA PHE A 132 11.89 -3.82 12.14
C PHE A 132 11.60 -2.66 13.08
N LEU A 133 12.64 -1.88 13.39
CA LEU A 133 12.57 -0.73 14.28
C LEU A 133 12.78 0.55 13.49
N GLU A 134 12.00 1.60 13.73
CA GLU A 134 12.15 2.89 13.04
C GLU A 134 13.48 3.58 13.35
N SER A 135 14.12 3.23 14.48
CA SER A 135 15.47 3.66 14.85
C SER A 135 16.60 2.96 14.08
N SER A 136 16.27 1.96 13.25
CA SER A 136 17.27 1.25 12.44
C SER A 136 17.89 2.22 11.43
N PRO A 137 19.22 2.19 11.24
CA PRO A 137 19.87 3.07 10.28
C PRO A 137 19.45 2.69 8.84
N ARG A 138 19.50 3.69 7.94
CA ARG A 138 19.38 3.43 6.50
C ARG A 138 20.44 2.42 6.06
N LEU A 139 20.05 1.48 5.20
CA LEU A 139 20.99 0.57 4.55
C LEU A 139 21.90 1.34 3.57
N PRO A 140 23.13 0.86 3.33
CA PRO A 140 23.98 1.43 2.28
C PRO A 140 23.34 1.24 0.89
N GLY A 141 23.60 2.17 -0.02
CA GLY A 141 23.11 2.12 -1.41
C GLY A 141 21.90 3.02 -1.68
N PRO A 142 21.48 3.13 -2.95
CA PRO A 142 20.32 3.93 -3.33
C PRO A 142 19.01 3.29 -2.85
N ASN A 143 18.10 4.12 -2.36
CA ASN A 143 16.71 3.75 -2.09
C ASN A 143 15.86 5.00 -2.26
N PHE A 144 14.87 4.96 -3.15
CA PHE A 144 14.06 6.15 -3.42
C PHE A 144 13.25 6.61 -2.20
N TYR A 145 12.99 5.74 -1.22
CA TYR A 145 12.39 6.15 0.06
C TYR A 145 13.26 7.16 0.80
N TYR A 146 14.58 6.96 0.82
CA TYR A 146 15.51 7.87 1.47
C TYR A 146 15.53 9.22 0.76
N ALA A 147 15.49 9.20 -0.57
CA ALA A 147 15.45 10.42 -1.36
C ALA A 147 14.14 11.20 -1.14
N GLN A 148 12.99 10.54 -1.04
CA GLN A 148 11.72 11.19 -0.70
C GLN A 148 11.72 11.75 0.72
N GLU A 149 12.23 11.00 1.71
CA GLU A 149 12.43 11.48 3.08
C GLU A 149 13.31 12.75 3.09
N ASP A 150 14.44 12.74 2.38
CA ASP A 150 15.37 13.87 2.34
C ASP A 150 14.72 15.14 1.76
N VAL A 151 13.94 15.02 0.67
CA VAL A 151 13.20 16.17 0.12
C VAL A 151 12.10 16.63 1.07
N LEU A 152 11.38 15.72 1.72
CA LEU A 152 10.36 16.08 2.70
C LEU A 152 10.96 16.88 3.85
N PHE A 153 12.10 16.44 4.40
CA PHE A 153 12.78 17.11 5.51
C PHE A 153 13.32 18.48 5.10
N GLU A 154 13.87 18.58 3.90
CA GLU A 154 14.30 19.85 3.30
C GLU A 154 13.13 20.83 3.20
N LYS A 155 12.00 20.40 2.60
CA LYS A 155 10.82 21.25 2.40
C LYS A 155 10.13 21.62 3.70
N ALA A 156 10.06 20.71 4.66
CA ALA A 156 9.54 20.97 6.00
C ALA A 156 10.31 22.11 6.68
N LYS A 157 11.65 22.05 6.61
CA LYS A 157 12.52 23.10 7.16
C LYS A 157 12.40 24.42 6.41
N GLU A 158 12.29 24.40 5.08
CA GLU A 158 12.18 25.60 4.24
C GLU A 158 10.83 26.32 4.42
N GLN A 159 9.74 25.56 4.49
CA GLN A 159 8.36 26.08 4.45
C GLN A 159 7.69 26.12 5.83
N GLY A 160 8.31 25.52 6.86
CA GLY A 160 7.86 25.64 8.25
C GLY A 160 6.71 24.72 8.66
N PHE A 161 6.55 23.57 7.99
CA PHE A 161 5.57 22.54 8.35
C PHE A 161 6.22 21.36 9.08
N THR A 162 5.41 20.59 9.83
CA THR A 162 5.84 19.33 10.48
C THR A 162 5.68 18.15 9.53
N TRP A 163 6.38 17.04 9.77
CA TRP A 163 6.26 15.87 8.91
C TRP A 163 6.04 14.57 9.68
N SER A 164 5.54 13.55 9.00
CA SER A 164 5.58 12.16 9.47
C SER A 164 5.90 11.22 8.30
N VAL A 165 6.55 10.09 8.58
CA VAL A 165 6.83 9.06 7.57
C VAL A 165 6.17 7.76 8.01
N HIS A 166 5.42 7.11 7.12
CA HIS A 166 4.66 5.91 7.43
C HIS A 166 5.18 4.73 6.61
N ARG A 167 5.58 3.66 7.29
CA ARG A 167 6.25 2.49 6.72
C ARG A 167 5.35 1.25 6.83
N PRO A 168 4.34 1.10 5.95
CA PRO A 168 3.50 -0.09 5.94
C PRO A 168 4.26 -1.35 5.50
N HIS A 169 3.85 -2.51 6.03
CA HIS A 169 4.12 -3.82 5.43
C HIS A 169 3.30 -3.97 4.13
N THR A 170 3.31 -5.16 3.53
CA THR A 170 2.37 -5.59 2.49
C THR A 170 0.96 -5.12 2.81
N MET A 171 0.43 -4.28 1.92
CA MET A 171 -0.85 -3.63 2.07
C MET A 171 -2.00 -4.55 1.65
N ILE A 172 -3.02 -4.62 2.50
CA ILE A 172 -4.27 -5.35 2.26
C ILE A 172 -5.42 -4.35 2.12
N GLY A 173 -6.13 -4.45 1.01
CA GLY A 173 -7.28 -3.60 0.69
C GLY A 173 -7.73 -3.78 -0.76
N PHE A 174 -8.72 -3.02 -1.18
CA PHE A 174 -9.30 -3.13 -2.51
C PHE A 174 -9.40 -1.78 -3.22
N VAL A 175 -8.71 -1.69 -4.36
CA VAL A 175 -8.86 -0.64 -5.38
C VAL A 175 -8.70 -1.30 -6.75
N VAL A 176 -9.62 -1.00 -7.66
CA VAL A 176 -9.56 -1.51 -9.04
C VAL A 176 -8.35 -0.93 -9.76
N GLY A 177 -7.57 -1.79 -10.43
CA GLY A 177 -6.39 -1.38 -11.20
C GLY A 177 -5.12 -1.16 -10.38
N ASN A 178 -5.13 -1.48 -9.08
CA ASN A 178 -3.91 -1.46 -8.26
C ASN A 178 -2.99 -2.64 -8.60
N ALA A 179 -1.71 -2.36 -8.89
CA ALA A 179 -0.72 -3.36 -9.27
C ALA A 179 -0.19 -4.21 -8.11
N MET A 180 -0.44 -3.83 -6.85
CA MET A 180 0.08 -4.48 -5.64
C MET A 180 -1.09 -4.88 -4.73
N ASN A 181 -1.79 -5.98 -5.05
CA ASN A 181 -2.97 -6.41 -4.31
C ASN A 181 -2.95 -7.91 -4.00
N MET A 182 -2.37 -8.28 -2.86
CA MET A 182 -2.26 -9.67 -2.44
C MET A 182 -3.62 -10.32 -2.17
N ALA A 183 -4.54 -9.62 -1.50
CA ALA A 183 -5.85 -10.18 -1.19
C ALA A 183 -6.65 -10.52 -2.47
N VAL A 184 -6.70 -9.62 -3.45
CA VAL A 184 -7.38 -9.92 -4.72
C VAL A 184 -6.70 -11.07 -5.45
N THR A 185 -5.37 -11.10 -5.52
CA THR A 185 -4.63 -12.21 -6.13
C THR A 185 -4.96 -13.55 -5.49
N LEU A 186 -4.98 -13.63 -4.15
CA LEU A 186 -5.31 -14.87 -3.44
C LEU A 186 -6.78 -15.29 -3.61
N ALA A 187 -7.71 -14.32 -3.68
CA ALA A 187 -9.11 -14.60 -3.95
C ALA A 187 -9.34 -15.22 -5.34
N VAL A 188 -8.67 -14.65 -6.35
CA VAL A 188 -8.71 -15.17 -7.73
C VAL A 188 -8.08 -16.56 -7.80
N TYR A 189 -6.91 -16.76 -7.18
CA TYR A 189 -6.24 -18.06 -7.12
C TYR A 189 -7.12 -19.14 -6.47
N ALA A 190 -7.70 -18.85 -5.30
CA ALA A 190 -8.60 -19.78 -4.63
C ALA A 190 -9.86 -20.09 -5.47
N SER A 191 -10.42 -19.08 -6.15
CA SER A 191 -11.56 -19.25 -7.05
C SER A 191 -11.22 -20.16 -8.25
N ILE A 192 -10.02 -20.00 -8.83
CA ILE A 192 -9.51 -20.87 -9.91
C ILE A 192 -9.33 -22.30 -9.40
N CYS A 193 -8.71 -22.49 -8.24
CA CYS A 193 -8.56 -23.82 -7.63
C CYS A 193 -9.92 -24.48 -7.40
N LYS A 194 -10.91 -23.75 -6.88
CA LYS A 194 -12.27 -24.24 -6.67
C LYS A 194 -12.93 -24.67 -7.98
N HIS A 195 -12.85 -23.84 -9.01
CA HIS A 195 -13.51 -24.10 -10.30
C HIS A 195 -12.89 -25.27 -11.05
N THR A 196 -11.55 -25.40 -11.00
CA THR A 196 -10.80 -26.41 -11.76
C THR A 196 -10.56 -27.71 -11.00
N GLY A 197 -10.73 -27.71 -9.67
CA GLY A 197 -10.31 -28.79 -8.79
C GLY A 197 -8.78 -28.88 -8.62
N ARG A 198 -8.02 -27.86 -9.04
CA ARG A 198 -6.57 -27.80 -8.80
C ARG A 198 -6.28 -27.71 -7.29
N PRO A 199 -5.19 -28.34 -6.82
CA PRO A 199 -4.79 -28.21 -5.43
C PRO A 199 -4.52 -26.74 -5.06
N PHE A 200 -5.01 -26.28 -3.90
CA PHE A 200 -4.75 -24.93 -3.39
C PHE A 200 -3.45 -24.91 -2.58
N VAL A 201 -2.34 -24.87 -3.31
CA VAL A 201 -0.96 -24.94 -2.76
C VAL A 201 -0.49 -23.55 -2.32
N TYR A 202 0.15 -23.45 -1.16
CA TYR A 202 0.86 -22.25 -0.75
C TYR A 202 2.06 -21.97 -1.68
N PRO A 203 2.13 -20.80 -2.35
CA PRO A 203 3.10 -20.56 -3.42
C PRO A 203 4.49 -20.12 -2.94
N GLY A 204 4.58 -19.66 -1.68
CA GLY A 204 5.75 -18.99 -1.14
C GLY A 204 6.87 -19.90 -0.67
N SER A 205 7.86 -19.29 -0.01
CA SER A 205 9.06 -19.96 0.51
C SER A 205 8.78 -20.74 1.80
N PRO A 206 9.63 -21.71 2.17
CA PRO A 206 9.54 -22.39 3.47
C PRO A 206 9.66 -21.42 4.65
N GLU A 207 10.46 -20.37 4.51
CA GLU A 207 10.64 -19.33 5.51
C GLU A 207 9.33 -18.58 5.73
N GLN A 208 8.70 -18.03 4.69
CA GLN A 208 7.43 -17.31 4.85
C GLN A 208 6.30 -18.23 5.29
N TYR A 209 6.26 -19.47 4.79
CA TYR A 209 5.24 -20.44 5.21
C TYR A 209 5.24 -20.65 6.73
N ASN A 210 6.44 -20.72 7.34
CA ASN A 210 6.61 -21.03 8.74
C ASN A 210 6.84 -19.81 9.64
N ALA A 211 7.35 -18.69 9.15
CA ALA A 211 7.76 -17.54 9.97
C ALA A 211 6.58 -16.77 10.58
N VAL A 212 6.87 -15.96 11.61
CA VAL A 212 5.91 -14.97 12.12
C VAL A 212 5.94 -13.76 11.18
N THR A 213 4.79 -13.24 10.82
CA THR A 213 4.70 -12.05 9.96
C THR A 213 3.51 -11.18 10.33
N ASP A 214 3.50 -9.96 9.82
CA ASP A 214 2.39 -9.01 9.91
C ASP A 214 2.04 -8.47 8.53
N VAL A 215 0.92 -7.74 8.44
CA VAL A 215 0.49 -7.02 7.24
C VAL A 215 -0.17 -5.71 7.62
N THR A 216 -0.40 -4.84 6.65
CA THR A 216 -1.05 -3.54 6.87
C THR A 216 -2.38 -3.45 6.14
N ASP A 217 -3.47 -3.36 6.89
CA ASP A 217 -4.76 -2.98 6.35
C ASP A 217 -4.75 -1.51 5.93
N ALA A 218 -5.25 -1.21 4.73
CA ALA A 218 -5.30 0.14 4.20
C ALA A 218 -6.08 1.11 5.08
N ARG A 219 -7.09 0.64 5.84
CA ARG A 219 -7.84 1.44 6.82
C ARG A 219 -6.98 1.78 8.03
N ILE A 220 -6.10 0.87 8.45
CA ILE A 220 -5.18 1.10 9.57
C ILE A 220 -4.10 2.11 9.20
N LEU A 221 -3.56 2.04 7.98
CA LEU A 221 -2.68 3.10 7.44
C LEU A 221 -3.40 4.46 7.41
N ALA A 222 -4.61 4.52 6.88
CA ALA A 222 -5.40 5.76 6.80
C ALA A 222 -5.64 6.38 8.18
N LYS A 223 -5.98 5.55 9.18
CA LYS A 223 -6.13 5.99 10.58
C LYS A 223 -4.83 6.54 11.16
N GLN A 224 -3.68 5.89 10.92
CA GLN A 224 -2.40 6.39 11.44
C GLN A 224 -1.97 7.70 10.76
N LEU A 225 -2.22 7.85 9.47
CA LEU A 225 -1.98 9.10 8.73
C LEU A 225 -2.80 10.25 9.32
N GLN A 226 -4.09 10.06 9.54
CA GLN A 226 -4.93 11.05 10.21
C GLN A 226 -4.45 11.37 11.63
N TRP A 227 -4.12 10.33 12.40
CA TRP A 227 -3.66 10.46 13.78
C TRP A 227 -2.36 11.30 13.85
N ALA A 228 -1.34 10.96 13.06
CA ALA A 228 -0.07 11.67 13.06
C ALA A 228 -0.24 13.13 12.63
N ALA A 229 -1.11 13.38 11.64
CA ALA A 229 -1.42 14.73 11.17
C ALA A 229 -2.14 15.62 12.20
N THR A 230 -2.70 15.04 13.26
CA THR A 230 -3.48 15.77 14.29
C THR A 230 -2.96 15.60 15.70
N THR A 231 -1.82 14.92 15.87
CA THR A 231 -1.18 14.66 17.16
C THR A 231 0.16 15.39 17.21
N PRO A 232 0.27 16.52 17.94
CA PRO A 232 1.50 17.31 18.01
C PRO A 232 2.74 16.50 18.43
N GLU A 233 2.57 15.53 19.33
CA GLU A 233 3.63 14.65 19.82
C GLU A 233 4.14 13.66 18.76
N ALA A 234 3.40 13.45 17.67
CA ALA A 234 3.78 12.59 16.55
C ALA A 234 4.56 13.35 15.45
N ALA A 235 4.78 14.65 15.62
CA ALA A 235 5.49 15.48 14.65
C ALA A 235 6.95 15.02 14.47
N ASP A 236 7.45 15.20 13.25
CA ASP A 236 8.81 14.97 12.81
C ASP A 236 9.33 13.56 13.15
N THR A 237 8.45 12.56 13.00
CA THR A 237 8.70 11.18 13.43
C THR A 237 8.33 10.15 12.35
N PRO A 238 9.20 9.15 12.08
CA PRO A 238 8.84 7.98 11.30
C PRO A 238 8.10 6.93 12.16
N PHE A 239 7.10 6.30 11.56
CA PHE A 239 6.28 5.24 12.16
C PHE A 239 6.19 4.03 11.24
N ASN A 240 6.40 2.84 11.79
CA ASN A 240 5.87 1.61 11.23
C ASN A 240 4.36 1.58 11.38
N ILE A 241 3.70 0.79 10.52
CA ILE A 241 2.25 0.62 10.58
C ILE A 241 1.81 -0.73 10.10
N VAL A 242 1.25 -1.52 11.02
CA VAL A 242 0.66 -2.84 10.76
C VAL A 242 -0.63 -3.01 11.55
N ASN A 243 -1.33 -4.10 11.27
CA ASN A 243 -2.63 -4.45 11.84
C ASN A 243 -2.67 -4.52 13.37
N GLY A 244 -1.53 -4.79 14.02
CA GLY A 244 -1.40 -4.90 15.47
C GLY A 244 -1.47 -6.33 16.00
N ASP A 245 -1.73 -7.31 15.14
CA ASP A 245 -1.44 -8.73 15.38
C ASP A 245 -0.26 -9.21 14.53
N VAL A 246 0.20 -10.43 14.85
CA VAL A 246 1.12 -11.21 14.02
C VAL A 246 0.49 -12.56 13.74
N PHE A 247 0.86 -13.19 12.63
CA PHE A 247 0.31 -14.48 12.21
C PHE A 247 1.40 -15.35 11.55
N ARG A 248 1.02 -16.59 11.20
CA ARG A 248 1.79 -17.47 10.32
C ARG A 248 0.98 -17.79 9.07
N TRP A 249 1.63 -17.87 7.91
CA TRP A 249 0.95 -18.21 6.67
C TRP A 249 0.26 -19.57 6.74
N THR A 250 0.84 -20.57 7.41
CA THR A 250 0.16 -21.86 7.69
C THR A 250 -1.25 -21.70 8.27
N TRP A 251 -1.45 -20.73 9.17
CA TRP A 251 -2.74 -20.48 9.81
C TRP A 251 -3.67 -19.63 8.96
N LEU A 252 -3.17 -18.56 8.34
CA LEU A 252 -4.00 -17.69 7.48
C LEU A 252 -4.41 -18.42 6.20
N TRP A 253 -3.53 -19.25 5.63
CA TRP A 253 -3.80 -20.01 4.42
C TRP A 253 -4.95 -21.00 4.61
N GLN A 254 -4.99 -21.71 5.75
CA GLN A 254 -6.13 -22.56 6.10
C GLN A 254 -7.42 -21.75 6.22
N GLN A 255 -7.39 -20.59 6.87
CA GLN A 255 -8.58 -19.73 6.99
C GLN A 255 -9.07 -19.22 5.63
N ILE A 256 -8.18 -18.86 4.71
CA ILE A 256 -8.54 -18.49 3.33
C ILE A 256 -9.16 -19.68 2.60
N ALA A 257 -8.56 -20.86 2.74
CA ALA A 257 -9.07 -22.09 2.13
C ALA A 257 -10.48 -22.42 2.62
N ASP A 258 -10.73 -22.32 3.94
CA ASP A 258 -12.03 -22.50 4.56
C ASP A 258 -13.05 -21.46 4.05
N TYR A 259 -12.66 -20.20 3.91
CA TYR A 259 -13.52 -19.13 3.37
C TYR A 259 -13.99 -19.42 1.93
N PHE A 260 -13.11 -19.98 1.10
CA PHE A 260 -13.41 -20.35 -0.27
C PHE A 260 -14.00 -21.75 -0.43
N ASP A 261 -14.06 -22.54 0.64
CA ASP A 261 -14.44 -23.96 0.61
C ASP A 261 -13.57 -24.75 -0.40
N VAL A 262 -12.26 -24.61 -0.24
CA VAL A 262 -11.23 -25.37 -0.99
C VAL A 262 -10.30 -26.06 0.00
N PRO A 263 -9.87 -27.31 -0.23
CA PRO A 263 -8.91 -27.97 0.64
C PRO A 263 -7.51 -27.37 0.46
N VAL A 264 -6.83 -27.10 1.57
CA VAL A 264 -5.38 -26.80 1.54
C VAL A 264 -4.64 -28.02 1.03
N ALA A 265 -3.79 -27.81 0.02
CA ALA A 265 -2.92 -28.86 -0.50
C ALA A 265 -1.65 -28.99 0.33
N ASP A 266 -1.01 -30.17 0.28
CA ASP A 266 0.28 -30.38 0.91
C ASP A 266 1.32 -29.38 0.39
N TYR A 267 2.01 -28.70 1.30
CA TYR A 267 3.07 -27.76 0.93
C TYR A 267 4.30 -28.55 0.41
N PRO A 268 4.78 -28.29 -0.82
CA PRO A 268 5.85 -29.07 -1.44
C PRO A 268 7.24 -28.85 -0.81
N GLY A 269 7.38 -27.94 0.15
CA GLY A 269 8.66 -27.66 0.82
C GLY A 269 9.60 -26.75 0.01
N HIS A 270 9.11 -26.16 -1.10
CA HIS A 270 9.83 -25.18 -1.91
C HIS A 270 8.84 -24.20 -2.53
N THR A 271 9.34 -23.08 -3.05
CA THR A 271 8.53 -22.08 -3.75
C THR A 271 7.84 -22.68 -4.97
N THR A 272 6.58 -22.30 -5.18
CA THR A 272 5.76 -22.64 -6.36
C THR A 272 5.08 -21.36 -6.88
N PRO A 273 5.81 -20.52 -7.63
CA PRO A 273 5.34 -19.19 -8.01
C PRO A 273 3.99 -19.20 -8.74
N LEU A 274 3.10 -18.28 -8.36
CA LEU A 274 1.82 -18.08 -9.01
C LEU A 274 1.99 -17.60 -10.45
N GLU A 275 3.00 -16.77 -10.76
CA GLU A 275 3.22 -16.25 -12.12
C GLU A 275 3.41 -17.40 -13.14
N GLU A 276 4.13 -18.45 -12.76
CA GLU A 276 4.36 -19.62 -13.61
C GLU A 276 3.13 -20.55 -13.62
N THR A 277 2.60 -20.85 -12.43
CA THR A 277 1.53 -21.84 -12.27
C THR A 277 0.16 -21.35 -12.76
N MET A 278 -0.06 -20.04 -12.80
CA MET A 278 -1.28 -19.37 -13.30
C MET A 278 -1.12 -18.82 -14.72
N SER A 279 -0.17 -19.32 -15.50
CA SER A 279 0.06 -18.88 -16.89
C SER A 279 -1.13 -19.10 -17.83
N ASP A 280 -2.03 -20.05 -17.51
CA ASP A 280 -3.27 -20.32 -18.24
C ASP A 280 -4.52 -19.71 -17.58
N ALA A 281 -4.36 -18.87 -16.56
CA ALA A 281 -5.48 -18.31 -15.79
C ALA A 281 -6.41 -17.42 -16.62
N ALA A 282 -5.95 -16.83 -17.73
CA ALA A 282 -6.78 -15.95 -18.57
C ALA A 282 -8.01 -16.68 -19.13
N ASP A 283 -7.80 -17.86 -19.72
CA ASP A 283 -8.87 -18.66 -20.32
C ASP A 283 -9.80 -19.24 -19.25
N ILE A 284 -9.21 -19.72 -18.14
CA ILE A 284 -9.98 -20.26 -17.00
C ILE A 284 -10.85 -19.17 -16.37
N TRP A 285 -10.30 -17.98 -16.18
CA TRP A 285 -11.03 -16.86 -15.58
C TRP A 285 -12.18 -16.39 -16.47
N ALA A 286 -12.00 -16.36 -17.80
CA ALA A 286 -13.07 -16.04 -18.73
C ALA A 286 -14.26 -17.03 -18.60
N ASP A 287 -13.97 -18.33 -18.43
CA ASP A 287 -15.00 -19.34 -18.17
C ASP A 287 -15.71 -19.12 -16.82
N ILE A 288 -14.96 -18.80 -15.76
CA ILE A 288 -15.53 -18.44 -14.44
C ILE A 288 -16.46 -17.22 -14.56
N VAL A 289 -16.02 -16.17 -15.24
CA VAL A 289 -16.81 -14.96 -15.48
C VAL A 289 -18.12 -15.29 -16.19
N ALA A 290 -18.05 -16.06 -17.29
CA ALA A 290 -19.22 -16.46 -18.06
C ALA A 290 -20.20 -17.34 -17.25
N LYS A 291 -19.67 -18.32 -16.51
CA LYS A 291 -20.46 -19.27 -15.71
C LYS A 291 -21.19 -18.61 -14.55
N HIS A 292 -20.55 -17.63 -13.90
CA HIS A 292 -21.08 -17.00 -12.69
C HIS A 292 -21.71 -15.61 -12.95
N GLY A 293 -21.67 -15.11 -14.19
CA GLY A 293 -22.21 -13.79 -14.52
C GLY A 293 -21.46 -12.65 -13.84
N LEU A 294 -20.14 -12.79 -13.72
CA LEU A 294 -19.28 -11.79 -13.07
C LEU A 294 -19.05 -10.59 -13.97
N GLN A 295 -18.48 -9.53 -13.41
CA GLN A 295 -17.96 -8.42 -14.21
C GLN A 295 -16.88 -8.91 -15.18
N ASP A 296 -16.92 -8.42 -16.42
CA ASP A 296 -15.95 -8.77 -17.46
C ASP A 296 -14.62 -8.02 -17.25
N ILE A 297 -13.87 -8.47 -16.24
CA ILE A 297 -12.56 -7.94 -15.88
C ILE A 297 -11.50 -9.01 -16.17
N PRO A 298 -10.53 -8.75 -17.07
CA PRO A 298 -9.44 -9.66 -17.34
C PRO A 298 -8.63 -10.00 -16.08
N VAL A 299 -8.23 -11.26 -15.93
CA VAL A 299 -7.53 -11.74 -14.73
C VAL A 299 -6.26 -10.95 -14.42
N GLY A 300 -5.50 -10.55 -15.46
CA GLY A 300 -4.27 -9.75 -15.30
C GLY A 300 -4.51 -8.31 -14.82
N LYS A 301 -5.77 -7.84 -14.76
CA LYS A 301 -6.14 -6.58 -14.10
C LYS A 301 -6.59 -6.77 -12.65
N LEU A 302 -6.85 -8.01 -12.23
CA LEU A 302 -7.27 -8.36 -10.87
C LEU A 302 -6.08 -8.88 -10.07
N ALA A 303 -5.39 -9.87 -10.62
CA ALA A 303 -4.33 -10.61 -9.95
C ALA A 303 -2.96 -10.19 -10.49
N SER A 304 -2.09 -9.79 -9.56
CA SER A 304 -0.70 -9.48 -9.80
C SER A 304 0.14 -10.59 -9.19
N TRP A 305 0.37 -11.65 -9.96
CA TRP A 305 1.00 -12.88 -9.48
C TRP A 305 2.43 -12.62 -9.01
N TRP A 306 3.27 -12.02 -9.87
CA TRP A 306 4.64 -11.63 -9.54
C TRP A 306 4.77 -10.86 -8.21
N HIS A 307 3.80 -10.00 -7.89
CA HIS A 307 3.83 -9.21 -6.66
C HIS A 307 3.62 -10.08 -5.43
N SER A 308 2.64 -10.98 -5.49
CA SER A 308 2.36 -11.90 -4.39
C SER A 308 3.51 -12.90 -4.23
N ASP A 309 4.10 -13.34 -5.34
CA ASP A 309 5.30 -14.18 -5.33
C ASP A 309 6.49 -13.47 -4.68
N ALA A 310 6.71 -12.18 -4.99
CA ALA A 310 7.79 -11.40 -4.38
C ALA A 310 7.66 -11.27 -2.86
N ASP A 311 6.43 -11.12 -2.35
CA ASP A 311 6.17 -11.04 -0.91
C ASP A 311 6.22 -12.41 -0.23
N LEU A 312 5.60 -13.43 -0.81
CA LEU A 312 5.48 -14.77 -0.22
C LEU A 312 6.76 -15.60 -0.36
N SER A 313 7.65 -15.24 -1.29
CA SER A 313 8.90 -16.00 -1.54
C SER A 313 10.13 -15.45 -0.82
N ARG A 314 9.98 -14.44 0.06
CA ARG A 314 11.10 -13.94 0.86
C ARG A 314 11.74 -15.06 1.66
N THR A 315 13.06 -15.14 1.71
CA THR A 315 13.78 -16.18 2.48
C THR A 315 14.16 -15.69 3.88
N LEU A 316 13.33 -14.83 4.47
CA LEU A 316 13.55 -14.23 5.79
C LEU A 316 12.20 -13.90 6.47
N GLU A 317 12.23 -13.78 7.79
CA GLU A 317 11.11 -13.35 8.62
C GLU A 317 10.91 -11.82 8.49
N CYS A 318 9.68 -11.35 8.34
CA CYS A 318 9.33 -9.92 8.22
C CYS A 318 8.20 -9.57 9.16
N PHE A 319 8.49 -8.80 10.22
CA PHE A 319 7.48 -8.16 11.06
C PHE A 319 8.06 -6.89 11.71
N THR A 320 7.18 -6.04 12.19
CA THR A 320 7.48 -4.68 12.62
C THR A 320 7.21 -4.47 14.10
N ASP A 321 7.98 -3.59 14.72
CA ASP A 321 7.62 -3.01 16.00
C ASP A 321 6.70 -1.81 15.77
N MET A 322 5.69 -1.66 16.63
CA MET A 322 4.72 -0.56 16.59
C MET A 322 4.89 0.42 17.75
N THR A 323 5.92 0.26 18.58
CA THR A 323 6.05 0.94 19.88
C THR A 323 5.98 2.46 19.74
N ASN A 324 6.66 3.04 18.74
CA ASN A 324 6.66 4.49 18.50
C ASN A 324 5.24 5.08 18.44
N SER A 325 4.35 4.47 17.67
CA SER A 325 2.97 4.96 17.55
C SER A 325 2.12 4.61 18.78
N ARG A 326 2.32 3.41 19.35
CA ARG A 326 1.52 2.89 20.48
C ARG A 326 1.73 3.71 21.75
N VAL A 327 2.97 4.08 22.08
CA VAL A 327 3.26 4.88 23.28
C VAL A 327 2.77 6.33 23.17
N LEU A 328 2.52 6.79 21.95
CA LEU A 328 1.93 8.10 21.64
C LEU A 328 0.40 8.03 21.48
N GLY A 329 -0.22 6.90 21.82
CA GLY A 329 -1.68 6.77 21.90
C GLY A 329 -2.38 6.26 20.63
N PHE A 330 -1.65 5.86 19.58
CA PHE A 330 -2.27 5.19 18.44
C PHE A 330 -2.65 3.75 18.78
N ASP A 331 -3.95 3.47 18.95
CA ASP A 331 -4.44 2.19 19.45
C ASP A 331 -5.22 1.35 18.42
N ALA A 332 -5.38 1.84 17.18
CA ALA A 332 -6.13 1.14 16.15
C ALA A 332 -5.62 -0.29 15.91
N TYR A 333 -6.55 -1.20 15.68
CA TYR A 333 -6.29 -2.62 15.48
C TYR A 333 -7.24 -3.18 14.42
N GLN A 334 -6.74 -4.14 13.64
CA GLN A 334 -7.52 -4.89 12.66
C GLN A 334 -7.07 -6.35 12.69
N PRO A 335 -7.97 -7.32 12.95
CA PRO A 335 -7.62 -8.73 12.81
C PRO A 335 -7.17 -9.03 11.38
N THR A 336 -6.01 -9.64 11.22
CA THR A 336 -5.43 -9.86 9.89
C THR A 336 -6.33 -10.70 8.97
N SER A 337 -6.96 -11.77 9.47
CA SER A 337 -7.88 -12.56 8.65
C SER A 337 -9.08 -11.73 8.16
N ALA A 338 -9.62 -10.86 9.01
CA ALA A 338 -10.70 -9.95 8.64
C ALA A 338 -10.28 -8.95 7.55
N SER A 339 -9.02 -8.48 7.51
CA SER A 339 -8.54 -7.65 6.40
C SER A 339 -8.68 -8.32 5.04
N PHE A 340 -8.37 -9.62 4.95
CA PHE A 340 -8.53 -10.38 3.71
C PHE A 340 -10.01 -10.66 3.41
N PHE A 341 -10.76 -11.09 4.42
CA PHE A 341 -12.17 -11.47 4.24
C PHE A 341 -13.04 -10.28 3.86
N ASP A 342 -12.81 -9.09 4.43
CA ASP A 342 -13.52 -7.88 4.03
C ASP A 342 -13.29 -7.54 2.54
N VAL A 343 -12.07 -7.78 2.03
CA VAL A 343 -11.78 -7.65 0.59
C VAL A 343 -12.53 -8.71 -0.21
N PHE A 344 -12.54 -9.97 0.23
CA PHE A 344 -13.23 -11.05 -0.46
C PHE A 344 -14.75 -10.82 -0.51
N ASP A 345 -15.34 -10.38 0.60
CA ASP A 345 -16.76 -10.01 0.71
C ASP A 345 -17.07 -8.84 -0.23
N THR A 346 -16.19 -7.84 -0.30
CA THR A 346 -16.33 -6.73 -1.26
C THR A 346 -16.30 -7.22 -2.70
N LEU A 347 -15.36 -8.10 -3.05
CA LEU A 347 -15.27 -8.67 -4.39
C LEU A 347 -16.51 -9.49 -4.75
N ARG A 348 -17.04 -10.29 -3.82
CA ARG A 348 -18.30 -11.03 -3.99
C ARG A 348 -19.49 -10.10 -4.17
N ALA A 349 -19.63 -9.09 -3.30
CA ALA A 349 -20.72 -8.12 -3.35
C ALA A 349 -20.74 -7.32 -4.66
N GLN A 350 -19.57 -7.10 -5.26
CA GLN A 350 -19.44 -6.46 -6.57
C GLN A 350 -19.53 -7.44 -7.75
N ASN A 351 -19.79 -8.73 -7.52
CA ASN A 351 -19.78 -9.77 -8.56
C ASN A 351 -18.45 -9.80 -9.36
N ILE A 352 -17.31 -9.59 -8.69
CA ILE A 352 -15.97 -9.69 -9.29
C ILE A 352 -15.43 -11.11 -9.14
N ILE A 353 -15.74 -11.78 -8.03
CA ILE A 353 -15.42 -13.20 -7.81
C ILE A 353 -16.70 -13.98 -7.49
N PRO A 354 -16.71 -15.32 -7.67
CA PRO A 354 -17.86 -16.14 -7.30
C PRO A 354 -18.23 -16.05 -5.81
N ALA A 355 -19.52 -16.20 -5.52
CA ALA A 355 -20.07 -16.25 -4.16
C ALA A 355 -19.57 -17.44 -3.34
#